data_AF-A0A6G7PYH5-F1
#
_entry.id   AF-A0A6G7PYH5-F1
#
_cell.length_a   1.000
_cell.length_b   1.000
_cell.length_c   1.000
_cell.angle_alpha   90.00
_cell.angle_beta   90.00
_cell.angle_gamma   90.00
#
_symmetry.space_group_name_H-M   'P 1'
#
loop_
_entity.id
_entity.type
_entity.pdbx_description
1 polymer ?
#
loop_
_entity_poly.entity_id
_entity_poly.type
_entity_poly.pdbx_seq_one_letter_code
_entity_poly.pdbx_strand_id
1 'polypeptide(L)'
;MGHNSSRGTLVKGLIIGFIAALVFSFITAVQVKSTGTVKFCSSCHEMKIFQETWAAGAHGPNDKGVIKAKCVDCHLPHDGLFTYLVAKTKFGINDYVAHVTGRKATLEHWLKHWEHKKPYTHEAYESGCRKCHKELVAPGIPLKAFTAHRAYELGETNKTCINCHHTVGHGDLLLALREGVSKDKSK
;
A
#
# COMPACT_ATOMS: atom_id res chain seq x y z
N MET A 1 -54.68 24.58 -14.36
CA MET A 1 -54.40 23.36 -13.57
C MET A 1 -53.31 22.57 -14.29
N GLY A 2 -52.04 22.62 -13.85
CA GLY A 2 -50.93 21.97 -14.59
C GLY A 2 -49.59 21.82 -13.86
N HIS A 3 -49.44 22.34 -12.64
CA HIS A 3 -48.15 22.35 -11.93
C HIS A 3 -47.83 21.08 -11.11
N ASN A 4 -48.78 20.17 -10.90
CA ASN A 4 -48.60 19.07 -9.93
C ASN A 4 -47.92 17.82 -10.51
N SER A 5 -48.11 17.53 -11.81
CA SER A 5 -47.53 16.35 -12.48
C SER A 5 -46.01 16.47 -12.65
N SER A 6 -45.51 17.65 -13.03
CA SER A 6 -44.07 17.92 -13.20
C SER A 6 -43.30 17.80 -11.88
N ARG A 7 -43.85 18.32 -10.76
CA ARG A 7 -43.23 18.20 -9.42
C ARG A 7 -43.15 16.74 -8.96
N GLY A 8 -44.16 15.91 -9.23
CA GLY A 8 -44.15 14.49 -8.87
C GLY A 8 -43.07 13.70 -9.64
N THR A 9 -42.89 13.99 -10.93
CA THR A 9 -41.85 13.36 -11.76
C THR A 9 -40.44 13.80 -11.36
N LEU A 10 -40.24 15.08 -11.06
CA LEU A 10 -38.96 15.61 -10.55
C LEU A 10 -38.57 15.00 -9.21
N VAL A 11 -39.52 14.91 -8.26
CA VAL A 11 -39.26 14.30 -6.94
C VAL A 11 -38.92 12.81 -7.07
N LYS A 12 -39.65 12.06 -7.92
CA LYS A 12 -39.32 10.65 -8.21
C LYS A 12 -37.93 10.51 -8.84
N GLY A 13 -37.59 11.38 -9.79
CA GLY A 13 -36.26 11.40 -10.42
C GLY A 13 -35.14 11.66 -9.41
N LEU A 14 -35.33 12.63 -8.50
CA LEU A 14 -34.38 12.92 -7.43
C LEU A 14 -34.22 11.75 -6.46
N ILE A 15 -35.31 11.08 -6.08
CA ILE A 15 -35.27 9.88 -5.22
C ILE A 15 -34.49 8.76 -5.91
N ILE A 16 -34.79 8.47 -7.18
CA ILE A 16 -34.10 7.44 -7.95
C ILE A 16 -32.61 7.77 -8.07
N GLY A 17 -32.27 9.02 -8.41
CA GLY A 17 -30.88 9.48 -8.52
C GLY A 17 -30.12 9.37 -7.21
N PHE A 18 -30.76 9.74 -6.09
CA PHE A 18 -30.18 9.62 -4.76
C PHE A 18 -29.91 8.15 -4.38
N ILE A 19 -30.88 7.27 -4.60
CA ILE A 19 -30.71 5.82 -4.33
C ILE A 19 -29.58 5.26 -5.20
N ALA A 20 -29.55 5.60 -6.50
CA ALA A 20 -28.49 5.16 -7.39
C ALA A 20 -27.10 5.64 -6.93
N ALA A 21 -26.99 6.90 -6.50
CA ALA A 21 -25.73 7.45 -5.97
C ALA A 21 -25.27 6.75 -4.68
N LEU A 22 -26.21 6.42 -3.77
CA LEU A 22 -25.89 5.66 -2.56
C LEU A 22 -25.40 4.24 -2.89
N VAL A 23 -26.10 3.54 -3.78
CA VAL A 23 -25.72 2.18 -4.21
C VAL A 23 -24.34 2.21 -4.88
N PHE A 24 -24.11 3.16 -5.79
CA PHE A 24 -22.82 3.32 -6.45
C PHE A 24 -21.70 3.60 -5.43
N SER A 25 -21.90 4.54 -4.52
CA SER A 25 -20.92 4.89 -3.48
C SER A 25 -20.59 3.70 -2.58
N PHE A 26 -21.60 2.91 -2.21
CA PHE A 26 -21.41 1.70 -1.41
C PHE A 26 -20.58 0.65 -2.16
N ILE A 27 -20.92 0.38 -3.42
CA ILE A 27 -20.16 -0.55 -4.28
C ILE A 27 -18.71 -0.07 -4.38
N THR A 28 -18.47 1.21 -4.67
CA THR A 28 -17.12 1.77 -4.75
C THR A 28 -16.36 1.58 -3.44
N ALA A 29 -16.96 1.87 -2.30
CA ALA A 29 -16.32 1.70 -0.99
C ALA A 29 -15.91 0.23 -0.73
N VAL A 30 -16.80 -0.71 -1.06
CA VAL A 30 -16.52 -2.15 -0.95
C VAL A 30 -15.37 -2.56 -1.88
N GLN A 31 -15.37 -2.11 -3.13
CA GLN A 31 -14.31 -2.42 -4.10
C GLN A 31 -12.95 -1.85 -3.67
N VAL A 32 -12.91 -0.60 -3.19
CA VAL A 32 -11.68 0.02 -2.68
C VAL A 32 -11.11 -0.78 -1.51
N LYS A 33 -11.96 -1.25 -0.59
CA LYS A 33 -11.55 -2.08 0.54
C LYS A 33 -11.07 -3.47 0.11
N SER A 34 -11.80 -4.13 -0.78
CA SER A 34 -11.48 -5.47 -1.29
C SER A 34 -10.14 -5.49 -2.02
N THR A 35 -9.94 -4.53 -2.92
CA THR A 35 -8.70 -4.35 -3.69
C THR A 35 -7.54 -3.79 -2.88
N GLY A 36 -7.73 -3.56 -1.57
CA GLY A 36 -6.65 -3.20 -0.63
C GLY A 36 -6.19 -4.36 0.25
N THR A 37 -6.74 -5.57 0.03
CA THR A 37 -6.34 -6.76 0.80
C THR A 37 -5.05 -7.36 0.27
N VAL A 38 -4.29 -8.01 1.16
CA VAL A 38 -3.08 -8.77 0.77
C VAL A 38 -3.43 -9.84 -0.26
N LYS A 39 -4.58 -10.52 -0.10
CA LYS A 39 -5.07 -11.54 -1.04
C LYS A 39 -5.28 -10.99 -2.45
N PHE A 40 -5.80 -9.77 -2.57
CA PHE A 40 -5.95 -9.12 -3.87
C PHE A 40 -4.59 -8.74 -4.45
N CYS A 41 -3.70 -8.14 -3.66
CA CYS A 41 -2.36 -7.78 -4.13
C CYS A 41 -1.59 -9.00 -4.63
N SER A 42 -1.73 -10.16 -3.97
CA SER A 42 -1.07 -11.41 -4.34
C SER A 42 -1.86 -12.28 -5.33
N SER A 43 -2.91 -11.76 -5.98
CA SER A 43 -3.65 -12.52 -7.00
C SER A 43 -2.87 -12.64 -8.31
N CYS A 44 -1.96 -11.69 -8.56
CA CYS A 44 -1.02 -11.71 -9.67
C CYS A 44 0.26 -12.43 -9.25
N HIS A 45 0.86 -13.22 -10.15
CA HIS A 45 1.99 -14.10 -9.83
C HIS A 45 3.25 -13.31 -9.48
N GLU A 46 3.43 -12.14 -10.07
CA GLU A 46 4.53 -11.20 -9.88
C GLU A 46 4.64 -10.74 -8.43
N MET A 47 3.53 -10.74 -7.69
CA MET A 47 3.44 -10.22 -6.33
C MET A 47 3.67 -11.29 -5.26
N LYS A 48 3.80 -12.58 -5.62
CA LYS A 48 3.92 -13.67 -4.65
C LYS A 48 5.14 -13.54 -3.76
N ILE A 49 6.31 -13.26 -4.32
CA ILE A 49 7.56 -13.10 -3.55
C ILE A 49 7.45 -11.95 -2.53
N PHE A 50 6.77 -10.87 -2.89
CA PHE A 50 6.53 -9.74 -1.99
C PHE A 50 5.56 -10.10 -0.87
N GLN A 51 4.53 -10.89 -1.15
CA GLN A 51 3.61 -11.40 -0.14
C GLN A 51 4.31 -12.37 0.82
N GLU A 52 5.16 -13.26 0.33
CA GLU A 52 5.92 -14.23 1.14
C GLU A 52 6.90 -13.51 2.08
N THR A 53 7.69 -12.58 1.54
CA THR A 53 8.63 -11.77 2.33
C THR A 53 7.92 -10.86 3.33
N TRP A 54 6.79 -10.27 2.96
CA TRP A 54 5.94 -9.51 3.89
C TRP A 54 5.42 -10.41 5.02
N ALA A 55 4.99 -11.63 4.70
CA ALA A 55 4.46 -12.56 5.70
C ALA A 55 5.53 -12.97 6.73
N ALA A 56 6.80 -13.04 6.32
CA ALA A 56 7.93 -13.27 7.21
C ALA A 56 8.39 -11.99 7.95
N GLY A 57 8.04 -10.81 7.44
CA GLY A 57 8.41 -9.49 7.95
C GLY A 57 7.68 -9.08 9.23
N ALA A 58 8.06 -7.93 9.81
CA ALA A 58 7.56 -7.50 11.12
C ALA A 58 6.06 -7.18 11.16
N HIS A 59 5.46 -6.80 10.03
CA HIS A 59 4.03 -6.48 9.91
C HIS A 59 3.22 -7.60 9.24
N GLY A 60 3.83 -8.79 9.11
CA GLY A 60 3.18 -10.00 8.63
C GLY A 60 2.19 -10.57 9.65
N PRO A 61 1.62 -11.75 9.38
CA PRO A 61 0.74 -12.46 10.32
C PRO A 61 1.50 -13.17 11.47
N ASN A 62 2.79 -12.90 11.66
CA ASN A 62 3.63 -13.60 12.63
C ASN A 62 3.39 -13.13 14.07
N ASP A 63 3.53 -14.04 15.04
CA ASP A 63 3.19 -13.85 16.47
C ASP A 63 4.16 -12.93 17.24
N LYS A 64 4.84 -12.01 16.55
CA LYS A 64 5.79 -11.06 17.16
C LYS A 64 5.11 -9.90 17.91
N GLY A 65 3.79 -9.97 18.14
CA GLY A 65 3.03 -8.95 18.88
C GLY A 65 2.88 -7.61 18.16
N VAL A 66 3.23 -7.52 16.88
CA VAL A 66 3.14 -6.30 16.07
C VAL A 66 1.80 -6.26 15.33
N ILE A 67 1.26 -5.05 15.13
CA ILE A 67 0.03 -4.86 14.36
C ILE A 67 0.26 -5.35 12.92
N LYS A 68 -0.56 -6.31 12.48
CA LYS A 68 -0.58 -6.76 11.09
C LYS A 68 -1.01 -5.62 10.16
N ALA A 69 -0.15 -5.24 9.22
CA ALA A 69 -0.44 -4.22 8.21
C ALA A 69 -0.73 -4.85 6.84
N LYS A 70 -1.66 -4.28 6.07
CA LYS A 70 -1.88 -4.67 4.68
C LYS A 70 -0.86 -3.99 3.77
N CYS A 71 -0.72 -4.47 2.53
CA CYS A 71 0.14 -3.84 1.52
C CYS A 71 -0.17 -2.34 1.36
N VAL A 72 -1.45 -1.99 1.26
CA VAL A 72 -1.90 -0.59 1.10
C VAL A 72 -1.71 0.29 2.33
N ASP A 73 -1.48 -0.28 3.51
CA ASP A 73 -1.22 0.52 4.71
C ASP A 73 0.15 1.22 4.61
N CYS A 74 1.09 0.65 3.86
CA CYS A 74 2.40 1.27 3.57
C CYS A 74 2.50 1.83 2.15
N HIS A 75 1.93 1.15 1.15
CA HIS A 75 2.10 1.49 -0.28
C HIS A 75 1.09 2.51 -0.84
N LEU A 76 0.18 3.06 -0.02
CA LEU A 76 -0.70 4.16 -0.41
C LEU A 76 -0.66 5.31 0.61
N PRO A 77 -0.88 6.55 0.18
CA PRO A 77 -0.90 7.71 1.08
C PRO A 77 -2.16 7.71 1.93
N HIS A 78 -2.04 8.13 3.20
CA HIS A 78 -3.16 8.21 4.16
C HIS A 78 -3.47 9.65 4.58
N ASP A 79 -2.99 10.65 3.82
CA ASP A 79 -3.21 12.07 4.08
C ASP A 79 -4.62 12.56 3.73
N GLY A 80 -5.42 11.74 3.02
CA GLY A 80 -6.79 12.06 2.67
C GLY A 80 -7.43 11.04 1.72
N LEU A 81 -8.76 11.06 1.63
CA LEU A 81 -9.50 10.14 0.76
C LEU A 81 -9.17 10.36 -0.72
N PHE A 82 -9.13 11.62 -1.17
CA PHE A 82 -8.86 11.96 -2.56
C PHE A 82 -7.46 11.52 -2.99
N THR A 83 -6.43 11.84 -2.20
CA THR A 83 -5.04 11.45 -2.48
C THR A 83 -4.87 9.94 -2.48
N TYR A 84 -5.50 9.23 -1.54
CA TYR A 84 -5.53 7.77 -1.50
C TYR A 84 -6.13 7.17 -2.79
N LEU A 85 -7.31 7.65 -3.21
CA LEU A 85 -8.00 7.12 -4.39
C LEU A 85 -7.25 7.43 -5.70
N VAL A 86 -6.65 8.61 -5.83
CA VAL A 86 -5.83 8.98 -6.99
C VAL A 86 -4.59 8.08 -7.06
N ALA A 87 -3.87 7.92 -5.96
CA ALA A 87 -2.69 7.04 -5.90
C ALA A 87 -3.07 5.60 -6.21
N LYS A 88 -4.12 5.07 -5.58
CA LYS A 88 -4.61 3.70 -5.81
C LYS A 88 -4.95 3.45 -7.28
N THR A 89 -5.66 4.39 -7.90
CA THR A 89 -6.02 4.30 -9.32
C THR A 89 -4.79 4.35 -10.21
N LYS A 90 -3.90 5.32 -9.98
CA LYS A 90 -2.67 5.50 -10.77
C LYS A 90 -1.78 4.25 -10.73
N PHE A 91 -1.46 3.75 -9.54
CA PHE A 91 -0.58 2.58 -9.41
C PHE A 91 -1.28 1.29 -9.85
N GLY A 92 -2.58 1.15 -9.57
CA GLY A 92 -3.37 0.01 -10.04
C GLY A 92 -3.39 -0.09 -11.57
N ILE A 93 -3.58 1.03 -12.28
CA ILE A 93 -3.49 1.06 -13.75
C ILE A 93 -2.08 0.69 -14.22
N ASN A 94 -1.05 1.27 -13.60
CA ASN A 94 0.34 0.97 -13.96
C ASN A 94 0.66 -0.52 -13.81
N ASP A 95 0.24 -1.13 -12.71
CA ASP A 95 0.53 -2.54 -12.43
C ASP A 95 -0.31 -3.47 -13.31
N TYR A 96 -1.56 -3.11 -13.61
CA TYR A 96 -2.37 -3.82 -14.60
C TYR A 96 -1.72 -3.80 -15.98
N VAL A 97 -1.28 -2.63 -16.45
CA VAL A 97 -0.56 -2.50 -17.74
C VAL A 97 0.72 -3.32 -17.71
N ALA A 98 1.49 -3.28 -16.62
CA ALA A 98 2.71 -4.07 -16.48
C ALA A 98 2.44 -5.58 -16.53
N HIS A 99 1.35 -6.04 -15.92
CA HIS A 99 0.91 -7.43 -15.94
C HIS A 99 0.56 -7.87 -17.38
N VAL A 100 -0.35 -7.16 -18.05
CA VAL A 100 -0.82 -7.56 -19.40
C VAL A 100 0.26 -7.42 -20.48
N THR A 101 1.27 -6.56 -20.26
CA THR A 101 2.42 -6.40 -21.18
C THR A 101 3.62 -7.27 -20.80
N GLY A 102 3.58 -7.98 -19.66
CA GLY A 102 4.69 -8.81 -19.17
C GLY A 102 5.91 -8.01 -18.68
N ARG A 103 5.83 -6.69 -18.53
CA ARG A 103 6.98 -5.80 -18.23
C ARG A 103 7.66 -6.11 -16.89
N LYS A 104 6.93 -6.70 -15.93
CA LYS A 104 7.40 -7.01 -14.56
C LYS A 104 7.16 -8.47 -14.17
N ALA A 105 7.12 -9.37 -15.14
CA ALA A 105 6.62 -10.73 -14.94
C ALA A 105 7.58 -11.67 -14.19
N THR A 106 8.90 -11.42 -14.25
CA THR A 106 9.90 -12.41 -13.80
C THR A 106 10.64 -12.00 -12.53
N LEU A 107 11.13 -13.01 -11.79
CA LEU A 107 12.00 -12.78 -10.64
C LEU A 107 13.32 -12.14 -11.07
N GLU A 108 13.86 -12.47 -12.24
CA GLU A 108 15.06 -11.82 -12.81
C GLU A 108 14.84 -10.33 -13.05
N HIS A 109 13.65 -9.93 -13.52
CA HIS A 109 13.31 -8.52 -13.69
C HIS A 109 13.40 -7.79 -12.35
N TRP A 110 12.75 -8.34 -11.32
CA TRP A 110 12.76 -7.75 -9.98
C TRP A 110 14.16 -7.76 -9.37
N LEU A 111 14.90 -8.86 -9.48
CA LEU A 111 16.28 -8.93 -9.00
C LEU A 111 17.14 -7.83 -9.64
N LYS A 112 17.10 -7.70 -10.97
CA LYS A 112 17.82 -6.63 -11.66
C LYS A 112 17.34 -5.25 -11.23
N HIS A 113 16.03 -5.05 -11.07
CA HIS A 113 15.49 -3.77 -10.60
C HIS A 113 16.03 -3.38 -9.22
N TRP A 114 16.08 -4.34 -8.29
CA TRP A 114 16.46 -4.13 -6.91
C TRP A 114 17.97 -4.10 -6.68
N GLU A 115 18.76 -4.79 -7.50
CA GLU A 115 20.24 -4.71 -7.47
C GLU A 115 20.76 -3.31 -7.84
N HIS A 116 20.05 -2.61 -8.73
CA HIS A 116 20.45 -1.28 -9.22
C HIS A 116 19.74 -0.15 -8.48
N LYS A 117 18.71 -0.47 -7.68
CA LYS A 117 18.08 0.51 -6.80
C LYS A 117 19.04 0.82 -5.66
N LYS A 118 19.31 2.12 -5.46
CA LYS A 118 19.84 2.57 -4.16
C LYS A 118 18.88 2.06 -3.07
N PRO A 119 19.37 1.55 -1.93
CA PRO A 119 18.55 0.87 -0.91
C PRO A 119 17.42 1.70 -0.25
N TYR A 120 17.07 2.86 -0.79
CA TYR A 120 16.33 3.92 -0.11
C TYR A 120 15.36 4.69 -1.02
N THR A 121 15.03 4.16 -2.19
CA THR A 121 14.02 4.83 -3.05
C THR A 121 12.62 4.50 -2.54
N HIS A 122 11.87 5.55 -2.21
CA HIS A 122 10.55 5.54 -1.57
C HIS A 122 9.56 4.58 -2.22
N GLU A 123 9.42 3.39 -1.64
CA GLU A 123 8.33 2.46 -1.99
C GLU A 123 7.18 2.48 -0.98
N ALA A 124 7.39 3.12 0.18
CA ALA A 124 6.38 3.31 1.21
C ALA A 124 6.12 4.80 1.44
N TYR A 125 4.90 5.10 1.85
CA TYR A 125 4.45 6.44 2.23
C TYR A 125 4.65 6.68 3.72
N GLU A 126 5.26 7.82 4.09
CA GLU A 126 5.43 8.23 5.49
C GLU A 126 4.09 8.33 6.23
N SER A 127 3.05 8.80 5.55
CA SER A 127 1.68 8.83 6.07
C SER A 127 1.17 7.44 6.49
N GLY A 128 1.64 6.38 5.82
CA GLY A 128 1.31 5.00 6.16
C GLY A 128 1.95 4.57 7.47
N CYS A 129 3.24 4.89 7.65
CA CYS A 129 3.95 4.67 8.91
C CYS A 129 3.27 5.44 10.05
N ARG A 130 3.02 6.74 9.87
CA ARG A 130 2.47 7.64 10.92
C ARG A 130 1.02 7.33 11.30
N LYS A 131 0.25 6.66 10.44
CA LYS A 131 -1.12 6.23 10.76
C LYS A 131 -1.16 5.31 11.99
N CYS A 132 -0.17 4.45 12.13
CA CYS A 132 -0.04 3.52 13.26
C CYS A 132 1.03 3.98 14.27
N HIS A 133 2.18 4.46 13.79
CA HIS A 133 3.27 4.99 14.60
C HIS A 133 3.07 6.47 14.90
N LYS A 134 2.11 6.76 15.78
CA LYS A 134 1.75 8.13 16.16
C LYS A 134 2.81 8.76 17.07
N GLU A 135 3.27 7.99 18.05
CA GLU A 135 4.26 8.39 19.05
C GLU A 135 5.61 7.74 18.73
N LEU A 136 6.55 8.49 18.16
CA LEU A 136 7.87 7.98 17.80
C LEU A 136 8.88 8.05 18.96
N VAL A 137 8.63 8.95 19.91
CA VAL A 137 9.49 9.19 21.07
C VAL A 137 8.75 8.72 22.31
N ALA A 138 9.17 7.59 22.86
CA ALA A 138 8.54 6.97 24.02
C ALA A 138 9.59 6.59 25.09
N PRO A 139 9.19 6.51 26.37
CA PRO A 139 10.07 5.96 27.41
C PRO A 139 10.58 4.56 27.05
N GLY A 140 11.88 4.33 27.23
CA GLY A 140 12.50 3.02 27.02
C GLY A 140 13.10 2.78 25.62
N ILE A 141 13.00 3.72 24.68
CA ILE A 141 13.72 3.61 23.41
C ILE A 141 15.24 3.87 23.58
N PRO A 142 16.12 3.22 22.79
CA PRO A 142 17.55 3.50 22.83
C PRO A 142 17.86 4.97 22.51
N LEU A 143 18.89 5.55 23.14
CA LEU A 143 19.27 6.95 22.93
C LEU A 143 19.48 7.31 21.45
N LYS A 144 20.06 6.39 20.66
CA LYS A 144 20.23 6.58 19.21
C LYS A 144 18.89 6.72 18.48
N ALA A 145 17.89 5.91 18.85
CA ALA A 145 16.55 5.98 18.27
C ALA A 145 15.85 7.27 18.70
N PHE A 146 15.99 7.67 19.98
CA PHE A 146 15.47 8.94 20.48
C PHE A 146 16.00 10.12 19.67
N THR A 147 17.31 10.23 19.49
CA THR A 147 17.92 11.33 18.73
C THR A 147 17.43 11.35 17.28
N ALA A 148 17.35 10.19 16.62
CA ALA A 148 16.89 10.10 15.23
C ALA A 148 15.40 10.47 15.08
N HIS A 149 14.54 9.93 15.94
CA HIS A 149 13.10 10.23 15.91
C HIS A 149 12.82 11.68 16.28
N ARG A 150 13.54 12.25 17.25
CA ARG A 150 13.45 13.68 17.59
C ARG A 150 13.81 14.56 16.39
N ALA A 151 14.94 14.28 15.72
CA ALA A 151 15.35 15.04 14.54
C ALA A 151 14.30 14.95 13.41
N TYR A 152 13.68 13.78 13.24
CA TYR A 152 12.56 13.60 12.29
C TYR A 152 11.33 14.43 12.67
N GLU A 153 10.86 14.35 13.91
CA GLU A 153 9.68 15.10 14.39
C GLU A 153 9.88 16.62 14.35
N LEU A 154 11.11 17.09 14.56
CA LEU A 154 11.47 18.51 14.47
C LEU A 154 11.75 18.98 13.04
N GLY A 155 11.72 18.09 12.04
CA GLY A 155 12.03 18.42 10.65
C GLY A 155 13.51 18.77 10.40
N GLU A 156 14.41 18.38 11.30
CA GLU A 156 15.85 18.60 11.22
C GLU A 156 16.54 17.63 10.23
N THR A 157 15.81 16.64 9.70
CA THR A 157 16.30 15.68 8.72
C THR A 157 15.30 15.49 7.58
N ASN A 158 15.83 15.18 6.38
CA ASN A 158 15.06 14.76 5.22
C ASN A 158 14.95 13.23 5.08
N LYS A 159 15.44 12.48 6.07
CA LYS A 159 15.32 11.03 6.11
C LYS A 159 13.87 10.63 6.39
N THR A 160 13.45 9.56 5.74
CA THR A 160 12.16 8.89 5.89
C THR A 160 12.28 7.66 6.78
N CYS A 161 11.16 7.13 7.25
CA CYS A 161 11.10 5.95 8.11
C CYS A 161 11.91 4.77 7.52
N ILE A 162 11.75 4.51 6.23
CA ILE A 162 12.42 3.41 5.52
C ILE A 162 13.91 3.65 5.23
N ASN A 163 14.42 4.88 5.40
CA ASN A 163 15.87 5.11 5.30
C ASN A 163 16.64 4.38 6.42
N CYS A 164 15.99 4.16 7.56
CA CYS A 164 16.55 3.40 8.68
C CYS A 164 15.87 2.02 8.79
N HIS A 165 14.54 1.96 8.71
CA HIS A 165 13.74 0.74 8.84
C HIS A 165 13.50 0.02 7.50
N HIS A 166 14.56 -0.14 6.70
CA HIS A 166 14.49 -0.67 5.33
C HIS A 166 13.99 -2.13 5.23
N THR A 167 14.18 -2.94 6.26
CA THR A 167 13.76 -4.36 6.28
C THR A 167 12.34 -4.58 6.79
N VAL A 168 11.63 -3.53 7.20
CA VAL A 168 10.36 -3.66 7.93
C VAL A 168 9.23 -4.24 7.06
N GLY A 169 9.26 -3.97 5.75
CA GLY A 169 8.25 -4.41 4.80
C GLY A 169 8.50 -5.82 4.26
N HIS A 170 9.72 -6.08 3.79
CA HIS A 170 10.06 -7.30 3.04
C HIS A 170 11.36 -7.99 3.50
N GLY A 171 11.87 -7.68 4.71
CA GLY A 171 13.11 -8.28 5.21
C GLY A 171 14.30 -8.02 4.28
N ASP A 172 15.13 -9.05 4.07
CA ASP A 172 16.14 -9.05 3.01
C ASP A 172 15.52 -9.51 1.68
N LEU A 173 14.83 -8.57 1.02
CA LEU A 173 14.18 -8.82 -0.26
C LEU A 173 15.19 -9.24 -1.34
N LEU A 174 16.42 -8.71 -1.31
CA LEU A 174 17.42 -9.01 -2.32
C LEU A 174 17.91 -10.46 -2.22
N LEU A 175 18.13 -10.95 -1.00
CA LEU A 175 18.39 -12.35 -0.75
C LEU A 175 17.23 -13.23 -1.24
N ALA A 176 15.99 -12.88 -0.88
CA ALA A 176 14.81 -13.64 -1.29
C ALA A 176 14.66 -13.71 -2.83
N LEU A 177 14.94 -12.62 -3.54
CA LEU A 177 14.93 -12.59 -5.00
C LEU A 177 16.04 -13.45 -5.61
N ARG A 178 17.26 -13.44 -5.06
CA ARG A 178 18.37 -14.30 -5.51
C ARG A 178 18.06 -15.79 -5.34
N GLU A 179 17.52 -16.16 -4.19
CA GLU A 179 17.08 -17.53 -3.91
C GLU A 179 15.90 -17.94 -4.79
N GLY A 180 14.98 -17.02 -5.07
CA GLY A 180 13.86 -17.26 -5.99
C GLY A 180 14.35 -17.56 -7.41
N VAL A 181 15.25 -16.73 -7.94
CA VAL A 181 15.85 -16.91 -9.27
C VAL A 181 16.66 -18.21 -9.36
N SER A 182 17.43 -18.57 -8.33
CA SER A 182 18.22 -19.81 -8.35
C SER A 182 17.34 -21.06 -8.37
N LYS A 183 16.24 -21.07 -7.60
CA LYS A 183 15.26 -22.16 -7.60
C LYS A 183 14.54 -22.29 -8.94
N ASP A 184 14.20 -21.20 -9.59
CA ASP A 184 13.52 -21.23 -10.89
C ASP A 184 14.39 -21.86 -11.99
N LYS A 185 15.70 -21.55 -11.99
CA LYS A 185 16.68 -22.13 -12.93
C LYS A 185 17.01 -23.62 -12.70
N SER A 186 16.64 -24.15 -11.53
CA SER A 186 16.91 -25.55 -11.16
C SER A 186 15.77 -26.51 -11.51
N LYS A 187 14.65 -25.97 -12.02
CA LYS A 187 13.50 -26.72 -12.54
C LYS A 187 13.60 -26.88 -14.05
#